data_AF-A0A9P7FPK1-F1
#
_entry.id   AF-A0A9P7FPK1-F1
#
_cell.length_a   1.000
_cell.length_b   1.000
_cell.length_c   1.000
_cell.angle_alpha   90.00
_cell.angle_beta   90.00
_cell.angle_gamma   90.00
#
_symmetry.space_group_name_H-M   'P 1'
#
loop_
_entity.id
_entity.type
_entity.pdbx_description
1 polymer ?
#
loop_
_entity_poly.entity_id
_entity_poly.type
_entity_poly.pdbx_seq_one_letter_code
_entity_poly.pdbx_strand_id
1 'polypeptide(L)'
;MTKARPAIVWYEMLKEDIDSPSPDTESLPEQKPQGRSKVLLLAIAAAVAIILVVVAIVVPVVLTRKHHSDAGAPSGGSQPSTTPNPHQPSSNTATSGKSGSRITLEDGTTFTYTNNFDGEWAFDPKQPFGPGGQAQSWSKRVGAGEDWVWGVDIVRGVNLG
;
A
#
# COMPACT_ATOMS: atom_id res chain seq x y z
N MET A 1 19.88 70.61 44.87
CA MET A 1 20.28 70.41 46.29
C MET A 1 19.91 69.01 46.70
N THR A 2 20.94 68.20 46.90
CA THR A 2 20.93 66.79 47.29
C THR A 2 20.55 66.66 48.76
N LYS A 3 19.69 65.69 49.11
CA LYS A 3 19.72 65.12 50.46
C LYS A 3 19.32 63.65 50.42
N ALA A 4 20.23 62.83 50.90
CA ALA A 4 20.19 61.38 50.86
C ALA A 4 20.10 60.82 52.30
N ARG A 5 19.59 59.57 52.37
CA ARG A 5 19.76 58.52 53.41
C ARG A 5 18.89 58.64 54.68
N PRO A 6 18.58 57.52 55.39
CA PRO A 6 19.30 56.24 55.40
C PRO A 6 18.49 54.92 55.27
N ALA A 7 19.20 53.89 54.81
CA ALA A 7 18.82 52.49 54.80
C ALA A 7 19.32 51.82 56.09
N ILE A 8 18.42 51.50 57.03
CA ILE A 8 18.71 50.67 58.21
C ILE A 8 17.40 49.96 58.62
N VAL A 9 16.96 48.94 57.88
CA VAL A 9 15.96 47.96 58.35
C VAL A 9 16.15 46.63 57.61
N TRP A 10 17.33 46.01 57.71
CA TRP A 10 17.56 44.69 57.06
C TRP A 10 18.27 43.66 57.93
N TYR A 11 18.62 43.96 59.17
CA TYR A 11 19.45 43.05 60.00
C TYR A 11 18.72 42.33 61.14
N GLU A 12 17.43 42.53 61.34
CA GLU A 12 16.66 41.84 62.40
C GLU A 12 15.82 40.64 61.90
N MET A 13 15.72 40.41 60.59
CA MET A 13 14.81 39.39 60.01
C MET A 13 15.52 38.11 59.54
N LEU A 14 16.70 37.79 60.10
CA LEU A 14 17.56 36.70 59.62
C LEU A 14 18.00 35.73 60.72
N LYS A 15 17.25 35.64 61.82
CA LYS A 15 17.66 34.86 62.99
C LYS A 15 16.68 33.81 63.53
N GLU A 16 15.59 33.51 62.84
CA GLU A 16 14.56 32.59 63.37
C GLU A 16 14.25 31.32 62.54
N ASP A 17 15.10 30.90 61.61
CA ASP A 17 14.90 29.61 60.90
C ASP A 17 16.04 28.60 61.16
N ILE A 18 16.34 28.34 62.43
CA ILE A 18 17.13 27.17 62.86
C ILE A 18 16.26 26.32 63.78
N ASP A 19 15.27 25.63 63.19
CA ASP A 19 14.88 24.29 63.63
C ASP A 19 14.01 23.66 62.54
N SER A 20 14.55 22.68 61.80
CA SER A 20 13.74 21.85 60.92
C SER A 20 14.27 20.42 60.96
N PRO A 21 13.43 19.45 61.37
CA PRO A 21 13.83 18.07 61.60
C PRO A 21 14.12 17.31 60.29
N SER A 22 15.07 16.37 60.36
CA SER A 22 15.46 15.47 59.28
C SER A 22 14.28 14.72 58.64
N PRO A 23 14.30 14.45 57.33
CA PRO A 23 13.29 13.65 56.67
C PRO A 23 13.46 12.16 57.03
N ASP A 24 12.43 11.58 57.64
CA ASP A 24 12.29 10.15 57.82
C ASP A 24 12.28 9.45 56.45
N THR A 25 13.07 8.39 56.34
CA THR A 25 13.18 7.57 55.13
C THR A 25 11.94 6.68 55.02
N GLU A 26 10.92 7.14 54.28
CA GLU A 26 9.80 6.30 53.85
C GLU A 26 10.30 5.15 52.96
N SER A 27 10.03 3.93 53.41
CA SER A 27 10.25 2.70 52.65
C SER A 27 9.23 2.61 51.49
N LEU A 28 9.74 2.59 50.26
CA LEU A 28 8.94 2.40 49.05
C LEU A 28 8.24 1.03 49.05
N PRO A 29 6.98 0.92 48.62
CA PRO A 29 6.29 -0.36 48.53
C PRO A 29 6.87 -1.21 47.40
N GLU A 30 7.26 -2.45 47.74
CA GLU A 30 7.68 -3.48 46.79
C GLU A 30 6.49 -3.93 45.92
N GLN A 31 6.46 -3.49 44.67
CA GLN A 31 5.44 -3.92 43.71
C GLN A 31 5.75 -5.34 43.18
N LYS A 32 5.00 -6.31 43.70
CA LYS A 32 4.92 -7.68 43.17
C LYS A 32 4.24 -7.67 41.78
N PRO A 33 4.90 -8.11 40.69
CA PRO A 33 4.25 -8.16 39.38
C PRO A 33 3.25 -9.32 39.33
N GLN A 34 1.98 -9.05 39.61
CA GLN A 34 0.89 -9.99 39.38
C GLN A 34 0.39 -9.88 37.93
N GLY A 35 0.34 -11.02 37.23
CA GLY A 35 -0.64 -11.26 36.17
C GLY A 35 -0.24 -11.13 34.69
N ARG A 36 1.04 -10.98 34.33
CA ARG A 36 1.46 -10.86 32.92
C ARG A 36 1.29 -12.13 32.07
N SER A 37 1.07 -13.30 32.67
CA SER A 37 1.03 -14.59 31.96
C SER A 37 -0.15 -14.73 31.00
N LYS A 38 -1.33 -14.18 31.34
CA LYS A 38 -2.52 -14.25 30.47
C LYS A 38 -2.42 -13.29 29.28
N VAL A 39 -1.83 -12.12 29.49
CA VAL A 39 -1.59 -11.12 28.43
C VAL A 39 -0.55 -11.63 27.43
N LEU A 40 0.50 -12.30 27.92
CA LEU A 40 1.51 -12.93 27.08
C LEU A 40 0.91 -14.05 26.21
N LEU A 41 0.07 -14.91 26.78
CA LEU A 41 -0.61 -15.96 26.02
C LEU A 41 -1.56 -15.40 24.95
N LEU A 42 -2.27 -14.31 25.25
CA LEU A 42 -3.13 -13.63 24.29
C LEU A 42 -2.33 -12.96 23.16
N ALA A 43 -1.18 -12.37 23.49
CA ALA A 43 -0.27 -11.80 22.51
C ALA A 43 0.34 -12.87 21.57
N ILE A 44 0.70 -14.03 22.12
CA ILE A 44 1.19 -15.18 21.34
C ILE A 44 0.08 -15.70 20.41
N ALA A 45 -1.15 -15.85 20.91
CA ALA A 45 -2.28 -16.30 20.09
C ALA A 45 -2.59 -15.32 18.95
N ALA A 46 -2.56 -14.00 19.22
CA ALA A 46 -2.74 -12.97 18.21
C ALA A 46 -1.61 -13.00 17.16
N ALA A 47 -0.35 -13.17 17.60
CA ALA A 47 0.78 -13.30 16.69
C ALA A 47 0.66 -14.53 15.77
N VAL A 48 0.24 -15.68 16.32
CA VAL A 48 -0.01 -16.91 15.53
C VAL A 48 -1.14 -16.69 14.53
N ALA A 49 -2.24 -16.05 14.92
CA ALA A 49 -3.34 -15.74 14.01
C ALA A 49 -2.91 -14.82 12.86
N ILE A 50 -2.10 -13.79 13.15
CA ILE A 50 -1.54 -12.90 12.13
C ILE A 50 -0.63 -13.67 11.17
N ILE A 51 0.25 -14.54 11.70
CA ILE A 51 1.11 -15.38 10.87
C ILE A 51 0.29 -16.28 9.94
N LEU A 52 -0.79 -16.89 10.43
CA LEU A 52 -1.67 -17.72 9.60
C LEU A 52 -2.35 -16.92 8.49
N VAL A 53 -2.81 -15.69 8.77
CA VAL A 53 -3.38 -14.79 7.75
C VAL A 53 -2.33 -14.41 6.70
N VAL A 54 -1.11 -14.08 7.12
CA VAL A 54 0.00 -13.76 6.20
C VAL A 54 0.33 -14.97 5.32
N VAL A 55 0.43 -16.17 5.89
CA VAL A 55 0.66 -17.40 5.13
C VAL A 55 -0.48 -17.66 4.14
N ALA A 56 -1.74 -17.47 4.53
CA ALA A 56 -2.90 -17.65 3.66
C ALA A 56 -2.92 -16.70 2.45
N ILE A 57 -2.31 -15.51 2.57
CA ILE A 57 -2.19 -14.54 1.46
C ILE A 57 -0.91 -14.80 0.64
N VAL A 58 0.21 -15.10 1.28
CA VAL A 58 1.51 -15.28 0.62
C VAL A 58 1.56 -16.59 -0.18
N VAL A 59 1.01 -17.68 0.34
CA VAL A 59 1.01 -18.99 -0.36
C VAL A 59 0.35 -18.93 -1.74
N PRO A 60 -0.87 -18.39 -1.93
CA PRO A 60 -1.45 -18.30 -3.27
C PRO A 60 -0.66 -17.36 -4.18
N VAL A 61 -0.06 -16.28 -3.66
CA VAL A 61 0.78 -15.35 -4.45
C VAL A 61 2.12 -15.97 -4.88
N VAL A 62 2.71 -16.85 -4.06
CA VAL A 62 3.95 -17.56 -4.41
C VAL A 62 3.67 -18.78 -5.29
N LEU A 63 2.55 -19.48 -5.10
CA LEU A 63 2.13 -20.59 -5.97
C LEU A 63 1.70 -20.12 -7.36
N THR A 64 1.15 -18.91 -7.49
CA THR A 64 0.86 -18.29 -8.81
C THR A 64 2.10 -17.69 -9.48
N ARG A 65 3.25 -17.62 -8.80
CA ARG A 65 4.54 -17.17 -9.34
C ARG A 65 5.49 -18.31 -9.75
N LYS A 66 4.97 -19.51 -10.05
CA LYS A 66 5.82 -20.61 -10.54
C LYS A 66 5.85 -20.71 -12.07
N HIS A 67 6.97 -20.21 -12.60
CA HIS A 67 7.73 -20.70 -13.76
C HIS A 67 6.94 -21.15 -15.01
N HIS A 68 6.91 -20.27 -16.01
CA HIS A 68 6.81 -20.70 -17.40
C HIS A 68 8.10 -21.43 -17.75
N SER A 69 8.09 -22.75 -17.60
CA SER A 69 9.07 -23.63 -18.20
C SER A 69 8.52 -24.06 -19.56
N ASP A 70 9.17 -23.62 -20.62
CA ASP A 70 8.97 -24.12 -21.97
C ASP A 70 9.08 -25.66 -21.98
N ALA A 71 7.97 -26.32 -22.28
CA ALA A 71 7.95 -27.72 -22.64
C ALA A 71 6.89 -27.89 -23.74
N GLY A 72 7.34 -27.79 -24.98
CA GLY A 72 6.55 -28.21 -26.13
C GLY A 72 6.41 -29.73 -26.15
N ALA A 73 5.18 -30.20 -26.40
CA ALA A 73 4.89 -31.33 -27.28
C ALA A 73 3.38 -31.35 -27.61
N PRO A 74 3.00 -31.88 -28.78
CA PRO A 74 1.78 -31.51 -29.49
C PRO A 74 0.61 -32.41 -29.11
N SER A 75 -0.60 -31.85 -29.12
CA SER A 75 -1.82 -32.64 -29.26
C SER A 75 -2.64 -32.06 -30.39
N GLY A 76 -2.59 -32.78 -31.53
CA GLY A 76 -3.52 -32.61 -32.62
C GLY A 76 -4.94 -32.84 -32.10
N GLY A 77 -5.71 -31.77 -32.04
CA GLY A 77 -7.16 -31.80 -31.94
C GLY A 77 -7.73 -31.23 -33.22
N SER A 78 -8.18 -32.10 -34.11
CA SER A 78 -8.99 -31.72 -35.26
C SER A 78 -10.24 -31.00 -34.74
N GLN A 79 -10.34 -29.69 -34.97
CA GLN A 79 -11.53 -28.91 -34.69
C GLN A 79 -11.89 -28.12 -35.96
N PRO A 80 -13.19 -28.02 -36.30
CA PRO A 80 -13.61 -27.67 -37.64
C PRO A 80 -13.27 -26.21 -37.93
N SER A 81 -13.00 -25.94 -39.20
CA SER A 81 -12.81 -24.60 -39.75
C SER A 81 -14.08 -23.77 -39.55
N THR A 82 -14.25 -23.18 -38.38
CA THR A 82 -15.08 -22.00 -38.21
C THR A 82 -14.19 -20.81 -38.45
N THR A 83 -14.36 -20.20 -39.63
CA THR A 83 -13.87 -18.87 -39.97
C THR A 83 -13.88 -17.96 -38.74
N PRO A 84 -12.74 -17.41 -38.30
CA PRO A 84 -12.74 -16.49 -37.18
C PRO A 84 -13.54 -15.26 -37.62
N ASN A 85 -14.67 -15.05 -36.96
CA ASN A 85 -15.39 -13.80 -37.10
C ASN A 85 -14.50 -12.73 -36.45
N PRO A 86 -14.00 -11.72 -37.17
CA PRO A 86 -13.00 -10.77 -36.68
C PRO A 86 -13.55 -9.78 -35.63
N HIS A 87 -14.66 -10.11 -34.99
CA HIS A 87 -15.41 -9.24 -34.07
C HIS A 87 -15.72 -9.92 -32.73
N GLN A 88 -15.18 -11.11 -32.47
CA GLN A 88 -15.39 -11.80 -31.19
C GLN A 88 -14.05 -11.97 -30.45
N PRO A 89 -13.77 -11.16 -29.42
CA PRO A 89 -12.55 -11.29 -28.65
C PRO A 89 -12.53 -12.64 -27.94
N SER A 90 -11.47 -13.41 -28.19
CA SER A 90 -11.21 -14.67 -27.51
C SER A 90 -11.20 -14.44 -26.00
N SER A 91 -12.02 -15.19 -25.28
CA SER A 91 -12.39 -14.96 -23.87
C SER A 91 -11.28 -15.16 -22.82
N ASN A 92 -10.01 -15.24 -23.23
CA ASN A 92 -8.86 -15.52 -22.34
C ASN A 92 -7.77 -14.45 -22.37
N THR A 93 -7.99 -13.31 -23.04
CA THR A 93 -7.05 -12.19 -23.05
C THR A 93 -7.31 -11.28 -21.85
N ALA A 94 -6.25 -10.84 -21.16
CA ALA A 94 -6.36 -9.87 -20.09
C ALA A 94 -7.05 -8.58 -20.60
N THR A 95 -8.01 -8.07 -19.83
CA THR A 95 -8.78 -6.86 -20.19
C THR A 95 -8.28 -5.61 -19.48
N SER A 96 -7.27 -5.73 -18.61
CA SER A 96 -6.59 -4.61 -17.98
C SER A 96 -5.23 -5.05 -17.45
N GLY A 97 -4.35 -4.08 -17.18
CA GLY A 97 -3.05 -4.37 -16.61
C GLY A 97 -2.18 -3.15 -16.38
N LYS A 98 -1.00 -3.41 -15.81
CA LYS A 98 0.05 -2.43 -15.51
C LYS A 98 1.34 -2.84 -16.20
N SER A 99 2.38 -2.03 -16.06
CA SER A 99 3.74 -2.41 -16.48
C SER A 99 4.10 -3.81 -15.96
N GLY A 100 4.60 -4.68 -16.84
CA GLY A 100 4.87 -6.09 -16.59
C GLY A 100 3.73 -7.06 -16.95
N SER A 101 2.52 -6.57 -17.22
CA SER A 101 1.41 -7.43 -17.67
C SER A 101 1.69 -8.03 -19.05
N ARG A 102 1.35 -9.32 -19.24
CA ARG A 102 1.42 -9.99 -20.54
C ARG A 102 0.12 -9.76 -21.31
N ILE A 103 0.23 -9.24 -22.53
CA ILE A 103 -0.88 -9.02 -23.44
C ILE A 103 -0.84 -10.11 -24.50
N THR A 104 -2.01 -10.68 -24.81
CA THR A 104 -2.20 -11.65 -25.90
C THR A 104 -2.95 -10.96 -27.02
N LEU A 105 -2.33 -10.87 -28.19
CA LEU A 105 -2.91 -10.29 -29.39
C LEU A 105 -3.90 -11.25 -30.03
N GLU A 106 -4.70 -10.74 -30.98
CA GLU A 106 -5.70 -11.54 -31.69
C GLU A 106 -5.10 -12.67 -32.54
N ASP A 107 -3.85 -12.50 -33.00
CA ASP A 107 -3.09 -13.54 -33.71
C ASP A 107 -2.49 -14.61 -32.78
N GLY A 108 -2.72 -14.50 -31.47
CA GLY A 108 -2.21 -15.40 -30.44
C GLY A 108 -0.78 -15.12 -30.00
N THR A 109 -0.09 -14.15 -30.61
CA THR A 109 1.22 -13.72 -30.13
C THR A 109 1.09 -12.97 -28.79
N THR A 110 2.18 -12.91 -28.03
CA THR A 110 2.16 -12.26 -26.72
C THR A 110 3.33 -11.30 -26.56
N PHE A 111 3.10 -10.20 -25.88
CA PHE A 111 4.14 -9.26 -25.49
C PHE A 111 3.97 -8.82 -24.03
N THR A 112 5.05 -8.34 -23.42
CA THR A 112 5.01 -7.75 -22.09
C THR A 112 4.83 -6.25 -22.23
N TYR A 113 3.73 -5.72 -21.70
CA TYR A 113 3.51 -4.30 -21.63
C TYR A 113 4.50 -3.65 -20.67
N THR A 114 5.21 -2.63 -21.15
CA THR A 114 6.17 -1.86 -20.33
C THR A 114 5.77 -0.41 -20.34
N ASN A 115 5.55 0.15 -19.16
CA ASN A 115 5.29 1.57 -18.99
C ASN A 115 6.04 2.09 -17.75
N ASN A 116 7.01 2.97 -18.00
CA ASN A 116 7.89 3.53 -16.96
C ASN A 116 7.27 4.72 -16.23
N PHE A 117 6.03 5.09 -16.58
CA PHE A 117 5.30 6.21 -15.98
C PHE A 117 4.16 5.73 -15.07
N ASP A 118 4.21 4.46 -14.65
CA ASP A 118 3.27 3.84 -13.72
C ASP A 118 1.79 3.93 -14.14
N GLY A 119 1.55 4.01 -15.45
CA GLY A 119 0.21 3.96 -16.03
C GLY A 119 -0.36 2.55 -16.11
N GLU A 120 -1.65 2.49 -16.34
CA GLU A 120 -2.42 1.26 -16.53
C GLU A 120 -3.28 1.32 -17.79
N TRP A 121 -3.50 0.16 -18.39
CA TRP A 121 -4.34 0.01 -19.57
C TRP A 121 -5.60 -0.77 -19.22
N ALA A 122 -6.65 -0.51 -19.99
CA ALA A 122 -7.88 -1.29 -19.96
C ALA A 122 -8.43 -1.44 -21.38
N PHE A 123 -8.88 -2.64 -21.68
CA PHE A 123 -9.52 -3.06 -22.92
C PHE A 123 -10.52 -4.17 -22.55
N ASP A 124 -11.76 -3.79 -22.22
CA ASP A 124 -12.84 -4.75 -22.03
C ASP A 124 -13.89 -4.58 -23.13
N PRO A 125 -13.93 -5.47 -24.13
CA PRO A 125 -14.92 -5.44 -25.19
C PRO A 125 -16.37 -5.60 -24.71
N LYS A 126 -16.58 -6.23 -23.54
CA LYS A 126 -17.92 -6.38 -22.93
C LYS A 126 -18.34 -5.11 -22.18
N GLN A 127 -17.38 -4.28 -21.78
CA GLN A 127 -17.60 -3.03 -21.04
C GLN A 127 -16.78 -1.89 -21.66
N PRO A 128 -17.09 -1.45 -22.89
CA PRO A 128 -16.28 -0.47 -23.63
C PRO A 128 -16.22 0.91 -22.97
N PHE A 129 -17.21 1.24 -22.13
CA PHE A 129 -17.27 2.47 -21.33
C PHE A 129 -17.01 2.23 -19.84
N GLY A 130 -16.26 1.18 -19.51
CA GLY A 130 -15.80 0.91 -18.15
C GLY A 130 -14.86 2.01 -17.62
N PRO A 131 -14.17 1.78 -16.49
CA PRO A 131 -13.29 2.77 -15.86
C PRO A 131 -12.07 3.17 -16.73
N GLY A 132 -11.87 2.52 -17.88
CA GLY A 132 -10.86 2.83 -18.86
C GLY A 132 -9.43 2.78 -18.32
N GLY A 133 -8.51 3.51 -18.97
CA GLY A 133 -7.08 3.44 -18.70
C GLY A 133 -6.47 4.80 -18.36
N GLN A 134 -5.29 4.77 -17.75
CA GLN A 134 -4.52 5.94 -17.40
C GLN A 134 -3.09 5.78 -17.94
N ALA A 135 -2.72 6.53 -18.97
CA ALA A 135 -1.46 6.32 -19.69
C ALA A 135 -0.21 6.61 -18.83
N GLN A 136 -0.29 7.57 -17.91
CA GLN A 136 0.71 7.83 -16.87
C GLN A 136 0.01 8.14 -15.55
N SER A 137 0.63 7.84 -14.41
CA SER A 137 0.05 8.08 -13.08
C SER A 137 -0.37 9.54 -12.82
N TRP A 138 0.25 10.51 -13.49
CA TRP A 138 -0.05 11.94 -13.42
C TRP A 138 -0.87 12.49 -14.59
N SER A 139 -1.33 11.64 -15.49
CA SER A 139 -2.22 12.05 -16.59
C SER A 139 -3.68 11.91 -16.19
N LYS A 140 -4.57 12.65 -16.85
CA LYS A 140 -6.00 12.36 -16.78
C LYS A 140 -6.25 10.93 -17.27
N ARG A 141 -7.21 10.28 -16.63
CA ARG A 141 -7.76 8.99 -17.02
C ARG A 141 -8.80 9.17 -18.12
N VAL A 142 -8.86 8.19 -19.01
CA VAL A 142 -9.94 8.05 -19.99
C VAL A 142 -10.98 7.09 -19.41
N GLY A 143 -12.27 7.44 -19.46
CA GLY A 143 -13.38 6.53 -19.13
C GLY A 143 -13.97 6.63 -17.71
N ALA A 144 -13.19 6.93 -16.67
CA ALA A 144 -13.71 6.99 -15.28
C ALA A 144 -14.16 8.38 -14.80
N GLY A 145 -15.06 9.03 -15.55
CA GLY A 145 -15.77 10.22 -15.06
C GLY A 145 -14.92 11.48 -14.88
N GLU A 146 -13.69 11.49 -15.39
CA GLU A 146 -12.93 12.73 -15.54
C GLU A 146 -13.38 13.44 -16.83
N ASP A 147 -13.79 14.70 -16.70
CA ASP A 147 -14.18 15.51 -17.86
C ASP A 147 -12.95 15.85 -18.69
N TRP A 148 -13.03 15.70 -20.01
CA TRP A 148 -11.97 16.08 -20.93
C TRP A 148 -12.36 17.33 -21.73
N VAL A 149 -11.48 18.32 -21.73
CA VAL A 149 -11.64 19.56 -22.48
C VAL A 149 -10.70 19.55 -23.68
N TRP A 150 -11.27 19.40 -24.87
CA TRP A 150 -10.53 19.43 -26.12
C TRP A 150 -9.79 20.76 -26.31
N GLY A 151 -8.52 20.68 -26.72
CA GLY A 151 -7.65 21.85 -26.91
C GLY A 151 -7.04 22.41 -25.62
N VAL A 152 -7.40 21.87 -24.45
CA VAL A 152 -6.79 22.22 -23.15
C VAL A 152 -6.08 21.00 -22.57
N ASP A 153 -6.80 19.89 -22.46
CA ASP A 153 -6.23 18.65 -21.96
C ASP A 153 -5.36 17.98 -23.03
N ILE A 154 -4.21 17.45 -22.61
CA ILE A 154 -3.27 16.77 -23.49
C ILE A 154 -3.49 15.26 -23.40
N VAL A 155 -3.91 14.67 -24.51
CA VAL A 155 -3.99 13.21 -24.63
C VAL A 155 -2.58 12.65 -24.70
N ARG A 156 -2.23 11.85 -23.71
CA ARG A 156 -0.99 11.08 -23.67
C ARG A 156 -1.36 9.62 -23.81
N GLY A 157 -0.64 8.89 -24.64
CA GLY A 157 -0.97 7.50 -24.94
C GLY A 157 0.27 6.66 -25.18
N VAL A 158 0.06 5.35 -25.07
CA VAL A 158 0.99 4.31 -25.48
C VAL A 158 0.23 3.34 -26.38
N ASN A 159 0.91 2.78 -27.38
CA ASN A 159 0.28 1.80 -28.27
C ASN A 159 0.30 0.40 -27.62
N LEU A 160 -0.78 -0.37 -27.79
CA LEU A 160 -0.97 -1.69 -27.17
C LEU A 160 -0.89 -2.82 -28.20
N GLY A 161 0.11 -2.75 -29.10
CA GLY A 161 0.43 -3.81 -30.06
C GLY A 161 -0.49 -3.82 -31.27
#